data_AF-A0ABD2LYS7-F1
#
_entry.id   AF-A0ABD2LYS7-F1
#
_cell.length_a   1.000
_cell.length_b   1.000
_cell.length_c   1.000
_cell.angle_alpha   90.00
_cell.angle_beta   90.00
_cell.angle_gamma   90.00
#
_symmetry.space_group_name_H-M   'P 1'
#
loop_
_entity.id
_entity.type
_entity.pdbx_description
1 polymer ?
#
loop_
_entity_poly.entity_id
_entity_poly.type
_entity_poly.pdbx_seq_one_letter_code
_entity_poly.pdbx_strand_id
1 'polypeptide(L)'
;MSDRRKAEEKMAKAIFISADCWLCVFDLLAPSQLGLGISMISHRFDFYVSEHFKTRKWTLKLIKIRRKNGENGTKGKEIVNFNWKPLPIPQIQMPRKVIGFECIEIK
;
A
#
# COMPACT_ATOMS: atom_id res chain seq x y z
N MET A 1 7.17 27.39 -8.91
CA MET A 1 6.32 26.37 -8.23
C MET A 1 4.88 26.28 -8.76
N SER A 2 4.40 27.18 -9.64
CA SER A 2 3.00 27.25 -10.11
C SER A 2 2.68 26.30 -11.29
N ASP A 3 3.57 26.17 -12.26
CA ASP A 3 3.25 25.49 -13.53
C ASP A 3 3.19 23.97 -13.39
N ARG A 4 3.96 23.41 -12.45
CA ARG A 4 3.96 21.99 -12.15
C ARG A 4 2.61 21.52 -11.60
N ARG A 5 2.00 22.28 -10.68
CA ARG A 5 0.67 21.96 -10.14
C ARG A 5 -0.41 22.03 -11.22
N LYS A 6 -0.35 23.03 -12.10
CA LYS A 6 -1.27 23.15 -13.26
C LYS A 6 -1.11 21.99 -14.24
N ALA A 7 0.12 21.54 -14.49
CA ALA A 7 0.39 20.40 -15.35
C ALA A 7 -0.09 19.08 -14.71
N GLU A 8 0.14 18.91 -13.40
CA GLU A 8 -0.34 17.77 -12.60
C GLU A 8 -1.88 17.70 -12.59
N GLU A 9 -2.57 18.83 -12.40
CA GLU A 9 -4.04 18.90 -12.47
C GLU A 9 -4.58 18.60 -13.88
N LYS A 10 -3.89 19.06 -14.93
CA LYS A 10 -4.29 18.82 -16.32
C LYS A 10 -4.09 17.35 -16.72
N MET A 11 -2.99 16.73 -16.29
CA MET A 11 -2.77 15.29 -16.48
C MET A 11 -3.75 14.44 -15.65
N ALA A 12 -4.04 14.83 -14.40
CA ALA A 12 -5.02 14.14 -13.57
C ALA A 12 -6.44 14.19 -14.15
N LYS A 13 -6.81 15.29 -14.84
CA LYS A 13 -8.06 15.39 -15.62
C LYS A 13 -8.03 14.57 -16.92
N ALA A 14 -6.87 14.44 -17.57
CA ALA A 14 -6.73 13.67 -18.80
C ALA A 14 -6.79 12.16 -18.56
N ILE A 15 -6.37 11.69 -17.38
CA ILE A 15 -6.45 10.28 -16.97
C ILE A 15 -7.68 10.11 -16.06
N PHE A 16 -8.87 10.34 -16.62
CA PHE A 16 -10.11 10.04 -15.90
C PHE A 16 -10.51 8.59 -16.10
N ILE A 17 -9.78 7.69 -15.42
CA ILE A 17 -10.16 6.29 -15.27
C ILE A 17 -11.22 6.21 -14.16
N SER A 18 -12.32 5.49 -14.41
CA SER A 18 -13.40 5.34 -13.44
C SER A 18 -12.93 4.59 -12.19
N ALA A 19 -13.63 4.80 -11.07
CA ALA A 19 -13.35 4.07 -9.83
C ALA A 19 -13.44 2.54 -10.06
N ASP A 20 -14.46 2.10 -10.79
CA ASP A 20 -14.66 0.68 -11.11
C ASP A 20 -13.48 0.08 -11.88
N CYS A 21 -12.93 0.81 -12.86
CA CYS A 21 -11.76 0.36 -13.60
C CYS A 21 -10.54 0.20 -12.68
N TRP A 22 -10.34 1.09 -11.71
CA TRP A 22 -9.27 0.95 -10.71
C TRP A 22 -9.49 -0.25 -9.79
N LEU A 23 -10.72 -0.50 -9.36
CA LEU A 23 -11.05 -1.67 -8.54
C LEU A 23 -10.76 -2.98 -9.28
N CYS A 24 -11.01 -3.04 -10.60
CA CYS A 24 -10.64 -4.18 -11.43
C CYS A 24 -9.12 -4.38 -11.52
N VAL A 25 -8.34 -3.29 -11.60
CA VAL A 25 -6.86 -3.37 -11.58
C VAL A 25 -6.36 -3.86 -10.23
N PHE A 26 -7.01 -3.47 -9.14
CA PHE A 26 -6.62 -3.86 -7.79
C PHE A 26 -6.78 -5.37 -7.55
N ASP A 27 -7.76 -6.02 -8.18
CA ASP A 27 -7.92 -7.48 -8.11
C ASP A 27 -6.69 -8.26 -8.62
N LEU A 28 -5.82 -7.63 -9.43
CA LEU A 28 -4.59 -8.23 -9.95
C LEU A 28 -3.37 -8.06 -9.03
N LEU A 29 -3.48 -7.21 -8.00
CA LEU A 29 -2.36 -6.83 -7.14
C LEU A 29 -2.45 -7.53 -5.79
N ALA A 30 -1.29 -7.83 -5.20
CA ALA A 30 -1.27 -8.36 -3.85
C ALA A 30 -1.84 -7.30 -2.87
N PRO A 31 -2.62 -7.71 -1.85
CA PRO A 31 -3.16 -6.79 -0.85
C PRO A 31 -2.09 -5.92 -0.18
N SER A 32 -0.88 -6.47 0.04
CA SER A 32 0.25 -5.71 0.58
C SER A 32 0.76 -4.62 -0.38
N GLN A 33 0.69 -4.83 -1.70
CA GLN A 33 1.08 -3.83 -2.70
C GLN A 33 0.06 -2.69 -2.78
N LEU A 34 -1.23 -3.01 -2.64
CA LEU A 34 -2.30 -2.01 -2.62
C LEU A 34 -2.23 -1.11 -1.38
N GLY A 35 -2.20 -1.73 -0.20
CA GLY A 35 -2.27 -0.99 1.07
C GLY A 35 -1.01 -0.23 1.45
N LEU A 36 0.17 -0.64 0.96
CA LEU A 36 1.47 -0.04 1.33
C LEU A 36 2.17 0.67 0.18
N GLY A 37 1.73 0.43 -1.05
CA GLY A 37 2.26 1.09 -2.25
C GLY A 37 1.26 2.08 -2.82
N ILE A 38 0.13 1.58 -3.34
CA ILE A 38 -0.79 2.39 -4.13
C ILE A 38 -1.56 3.42 -3.30
N SER A 39 -2.01 3.07 -2.09
CA SER A 39 -2.70 4.01 -1.17
C SER A 39 -1.89 5.28 -0.93
N MET A 40 -0.55 5.17 -0.85
CA MET A 40 0.34 6.28 -0.50
C MET A 40 0.62 7.23 -1.67
N ILE A 41 0.25 6.87 -2.90
CA ILE A 41 0.52 7.68 -4.09
C ILE A 41 -0.37 8.94 -4.10
N SER A 42 -1.62 8.84 -3.64
CA SER A 42 -2.50 10.00 -3.53
C SER A 42 -3.69 9.73 -2.63
N HIS A 43 -4.29 10.80 -2.08
CA HIS A 43 -5.54 10.71 -1.31
C HIS A 43 -6.70 10.08 -2.11
N ARG A 44 -6.71 10.20 -3.44
CA ARG A 44 -7.70 9.54 -4.30
C ARG A 44 -7.51 8.02 -4.31
N PHE A 45 -6.27 7.56 -4.38
CA PHE A 45 -5.96 6.13 -4.32
C PHE A 45 -6.17 5.56 -2.92
N ASP A 46 -5.84 6.29 -1.87
CA ASP A 46 -6.14 5.89 -0.50
C ASP A 46 -7.65 5.60 -0.31
N PHE A 47 -8.50 6.48 -0.83
CA PHE A 47 -9.95 6.28 -0.82
C PHE A 47 -10.37 4.99 -1.53
N TYR A 48 -9.92 4.77 -2.77
CA TYR A 48 -10.30 3.57 -3.53
C TYR A 48 -9.74 2.29 -2.92
N VAL A 49 -8.50 2.30 -2.43
CA VAL A 49 -7.89 1.16 -1.77
C VAL A 49 -8.64 0.84 -0.47
N SER A 50 -9.04 1.86 0.30
CA SER A 50 -9.87 1.70 1.49
C SER A 50 -11.25 1.09 1.18
N GLU A 51 -11.91 1.56 0.12
CA GLU A 51 -13.18 1.02 -0.35
C GLU A 51 -13.05 -0.44 -0.81
N HIS A 52 -12.00 -0.75 -1.57
CA HIS A 52 -11.66 -2.10 -1.99
C HIS A 52 -11.43 -3.05 -0.79
N PHE A 53 -10.70 -2.57 0.23
CA PHE A 53 -10.51 -3.33 1.46
C PHE A 53 -11.77 -3.49 2.30
N LYS A 54 -12.68 -2.52 2.28
CA LYS A 54 -13.96 -2.59 2.99
C LYS A 54 -14.98 -3.49 2.32
N THR A 55 -14.91 -3.74 1.02
CA THR A 55 -15.92 -4.52 0.31
C THR A 55 -15.62 -6.02 0.32
N ARG A 56 -14.35 -6.42 0.44
CA ARG A 56 -13.91 -7.82 0.33
C ARG A 56 -13.17 -8.32 1.57
N LYS A 57 -13.05 -9.65 1.70
CA LYS A 57 -12.18 -10.30 2.69
C LYS A 57 -10.81 -10.52 2.08
N TRP A 58 -9.76 -10.30 2.86
CA TRP A 58 -8.39 -10.28 2.34
C TRP A 58 -7.45 -11.13 3.18
N THR A 59 -6.66 -11.96 2.51
CA THR A 59 -5.45 -12.57 3.07
C THR A 59 -4.24 -11.81 2.54
N LEU A 60 -3.43 -11.25 3.45
CA LEU A 60 -2.16 -10.66 3.10
C LEU A 60 -1.17 -11.80 2.87
N LYS A 61 -0.65 -12.01 1.66
CA LYS A 61 0.19 -13.19 1.34
C LYS A 61 1.39 -13.37 2.31
N LEU A 62 2.53 -12.77 1.99
CA LEU A 62 3.74 -12.91 2.79
C LEU A 62 4.14 -11.56 3.37
N ILE A 63 4.24 -11.50 4.69
CA ILE A 63 4.86 -10.39 5.40
C ILE A 63 6.07 -10.93 6.16
N LYS A 64 7.22 -10.30 5.96
CA LYS A 64 8.42 -10.58 6.75
C LYS A 64 8.71 -9.38 7.64
N ILE A 65 8.86 -9.62 8.93
CA ILE A 65 9.28 -8.63 9.91
C ILE A 65 10.69 -9.01 10.32
N ARG A 66 11.66 -8.11 10.10
CA ARG A 66 13.04 -8.35 10.51
C ARG A 66 13.58 -7.23 11.37
N ARG A 67 14.58 -7.54 12.18
CA ARG A 67 15.40 -6.51 12.84
C ARG A 67 16.19 -5.72 11.79
N LYS A 68 16.06 -4.40 11.81
CA LYS A 68 16.91 -3.47 11.08
C LYS A 68 18.02 -2.98 12.01
N ASN A 69 19.27 -3.17 11.61
CA ASN A 69 20.39 -2.51 12.26
C ASN A 69 20.53 -1.10 11.66
N GLY A 70 20.33 -0.07 12.48
CA GLY A 70 20.54 1.33 12.11
C GLY A 70 22.02 1.72 12.16
N GLU A 71 22.36 2.83 11.50
CA GLU A 71 23.74 3.31 11.33
C GLU A 71 24.46 3.66 12.64
N ASN A 72 23.73 3.80 13.76
CA ASN A 72 24.30 4.09 15.09
C ASN A 72 24.03 2.97 16.12
N GLY A 73 23.90 1.71 15.69
CA GLY A 73 23.62 0.59 16.61
C GLY A 73 22.19 0.55 17.15
N THR A 74 21.31 1.44 16.66
CA THR A 74 19.87 1.40 16.95
C THR A 74 19.23 0.19 16.29
N LYS A 75 18.60 -0.68 17.10
CA LYS A 75 17.88 -1.86 16.62
C LYS A 75 16.42 -1.49 16.38
N GLY A 76 16.02 -1.37 15.12
CA GLY A 76 14.64 -1.19 14.70
C GLY A 76 14.00 -2.50 14.26
N LYS A 77 12.67 -2.48 14.05
CA LYS A 77 11.97 -3.52 13.27
C LYS A 77 11.53 -2.89 11.96
N GLU A 78 11.73 -3.60 10.86
CA GLU A 78 11.18 -3.20 9.56
C GLU A 78 10.34 -4.32 8.97
N ILE A 79 9.29 -3.92 8.26
CA ILE A 79 8.51 -4.84 7.43
C ILE A 79 9.18 -4.85 6.07
N VAL A 80 9.39 -6.04 5.48
CA VAL A 80 9.91 -6.19 4.13
C VAL A 80 8.97 -7.03 3.28
N ASN A 81 8.93 -6.75 1.98
CA ASN A 81 8.20 -7.57 1.02
C ASN A 81 9.01 -8.81 0.60
N PHE A 82 8.45 -9.62 -0.31
CA PHE A 82 9.10 -10.82 -0.85
C PHE A 82 10.45 -10.54 -1.54
N ASN A 83 10.65 -9.33 -2.06
CA ASN A 83 11.89 -8.87 -2.69
C ASN A 83 12.85 -8.21 -1.70
N TRP A 84 12.65 -8.38 -0.39
CA TRP A 84 13.46 -7.77 0.68
C TRP A 84 13.49 -6.24 0.66
N LYS A 85 12.55 -5.60 -0.06
CA LYS A 85 12.44 -4.15 -0.06
C LYS A 85 11.69 -3.71 1.20
N PRO A 86 12.20 -2.69 1.92
CA PRO A 86 11.49 -2.11 3.05
C PRO A 86 10.10 -1.66 2.64
N LEU A 87 9.11 -2.01 3.45
CA LEU A 87 7.75 -1.52 3.34
C LEU A 87 7.51 -0.45 4.40
N PRO A 88 6.76 0.61 4.05
CA PRO A 88 6.34 1.59 5.04
C PRO A 88 5.49 0.90 6.12
N ILE A 89 5.71 1.25 7.39
CA ILE A 89 4.87 0.78 8.49
C ILE A 89 3.59 1.61 8.44
N PRO A 90 2.42 0.99 8.23
CA PRO A 90 1.17 1.74 8.20
C PRO A 90 0.91 2.36 9.58
N GLN A 91 0.76 3.68 9.60
CA GLN A 91 0.37 4.46 10.79
C GLN A 91 -1.14 4.41 11.05
N ILE A 92 -1.90 3.96 10.06
CA ILE A 92 -3.35 3.83 10.10
C ILE A 92 -3.70 2.39 10.45
N GLN A 93 -4.78 2.22 11.21
CA GLN A 93 -5.29 0.91 11.61
C GLN A 93 -5.60 0.06 10.36
N MET A 94 -5.09 -1.17 10.34
CA MET A 94 -5.33 -2.06 9.20
C MET A 94 -6.83 -2.33 9.01
N PRO A 95 -7.29 -2.53 7.76
CA PRO A 95 -8.70 -2.76 7.49
C PRO A 95 -9.24 -3.95 8.28
N ARG A 96 -10.40 -3.79 8.94
CA ARG A 96 -11.05 -4.83 9.75
C ARG A 96 -11.36 -6.14 8.99
N LYS A 97 -11.35 -6.11 7.65
CA LYS A 97 -11.63 -7.26 6.79
C LYS A 97 -10.38 -8.01 6.31
N VAL A 98 -9.19 -7.67 6.82
CA VAL A 98 -8.02 -8.54 6.71
C VAL A 98 -8.25 -9.77 7.59
N ILE A 99 -8.49 -10.91 6.96
CA ILE A 99 -8.86 -12.17 7.64
C ILE A 99 -7.66 -13.04 7.98
N GLY A 100 -6.46 -12.68 7.54
CA GLY A 100 -5.24 -13.40 7.91
C GLY A 100 -4.06 -13.08 7.03
N PHE A 101 -2.98 -13.80 7.29
CA PHE A 101 -1.77 -13.79 6.47
C PHE A 101 -1.53 -15.20 5.96
N GLU A 102 -1.03 -15.35 4.73
CA GLU A 102 -0.62 -16.66 4.21
C GLU A 102 0.66 -17.13 4.90
N CYS A 103 1.58 -16.20 5.22
CA CYS A 103 2.74 -16.46 6.05
C CYS A 103 3.26 -15.17 6.72
N ILE A 104 3.60 -15.25 8.00
CA ILE A 104 4.31 -14.21 8.76
C ILE A 104 5.65 -14.78 9.21
N GLU A 105 6.74 -14.21 8.71
CA GLU A 105 8.09 -14.59 9.12
C GLU A 105 8.66 -13.50 10.04
N ILE A 106 9.03 -13.85 11.27
CA ILE A 106 9.66 -12.94 12.23
C ILE A 106 11.12 -13.38 12.40
N LYS A 107 12.05 -12.50 12.05
CA LYS A 107 13.51 -12.73 12.12
C LYS A 107 14.22 -11.69 12.99
#